data_AF-A0A812YHN4-F1
#
_entry.id   AF-A0A812YHN4-F1
#
_cell.length_a   1.000
_cell.length_b   1.000
_cell.length_c   1.000
_cell.angle_alpha   90.00
_cell.angle_beta   90.00
_cell.angle_gamma   90.00
#
_symmetry.space_group_name_H-M   'P 1'
#
loop_
_entity.id
_entity.type
_entity.pdbx_description
1 polymer ?
#
loop_
_entity_poly.entity_id
_entity_poly.type
_entity_poly.pdbx_seq_one_letter_code
_entity_poly.pdbx_strand_id
1 'polypeptide(L)'
;MSLSCCCLTVCEFKLKSSKTVDSHTLPPICHFPPDMEVLVEAATQVPQGCFVSVRLGDNLKQRRFDKNAAKYHFPVPEEKKKARIDVYQLVGTCSVQVDPECGSTDEVKVISSDPRAEGMKLRVSSNGKEMKAEDTQKQRQEIEAETKDAAVGYLAKHGIEQRLSECLRTLLRMKPEDPVEFMCKFLRAGVPGEEPKAVPEQAVEKPVEKPAEKPAEKPAVNVVEPPAPSAKPEPAEAREDARAALMKSVRGGDLIGAVEEDQEAAAAPFTLRPSVGTWYMPLPLETAAPAPSPKQEKSGPPPMVSFGRKASMEMVVEASAVGDWLLPEAGNLTLKGLGTSTAECCEVERILTNALMELGGELQGEYIPLSPTFASQPGGINDSMKASLQSKHLLFDAADFSGRGVYVTDAEDVALWLNASKHLQILVNKSAKKQMIHKIDTVVSALQGPLCQDGYVLSA
;
A
#
# COMPACT_ATOMS: atom_id res chain seq x y z
N MET A 1 6.44 51.44 -13.02
CA MET A 1 5.88 50.08 -12.96
C MET A 1 4.80 50.08 -11.88
N SER A 2 3.53 50.10 -12.30
CA SER A 2 2.38 50.17 -11.40
C SER A 2 2.01 48.76 -10.97
N LEU A 3 2.12 48.46 -9.67
CA LEU A 3 1.63 47.23 -9.06
C LEU A 3 0.09 47.29 -9.06
N SER A 4 -0.53 46.64 -10.05
CA SER A 4 -1.97 46.43 -10.08
C SER A 4 -2.35 45.41 -9.01
N CYS A 5 -2.74 45.91 -7.84
CA CYS A 5 -3.36 45.13 -6.78
C CYS A 5 -4.74 44.66 -7.28
N CYS A 6 -4.88 43.39 -7.65
CA CYS A 6 -6.19 42.81 -7.93
C CYS A 6 -6.99 42.78 -6.63
N CYS A 7 -7.89 43.75 -6.45
CA CYS A 7 -8.87 43.76 -5.38
C CYS A 7 -9.76 42.52 -5.50
N LEU A 8 -9.52 41.52 -4.66
CA LEU A 8 -10.44 40.42 -4.44
C LEU A 8 -11.74 40.97 -3.84
N THR A 9 -12.86 40.71 -4.52
CA THR A 9 -14.21 41.05 -4.07
C THR A 9 -14.50 40.36 -2.73
N VAL A 10 -14.96 41.14 -1.74
CA VAL A 10 -15.37 40.62 -0.44
C VAL A 10 -16.56 39.68 -0.64
N CYS A 11 -16.36 38.38 -0.43
CA CYS A 11 -17.43 37.39 -0.42
C CYS A 11 -18.09 37.39 0.96
N GLU A 12 -19.41 37.55 1.00
CA GLU A 12 -20.20 37.48 2.24
C GLU A 12 -20.55 36.01 2.53
N PHE A 13 -20.14 35.49 3.69
CA PHE A 13 -20.34 34.09 4.07
C PHE A 13 -21.35 33.96 5.23
N LYS A 14 -22.30 33.04 5.08
CA LYS A 14 -23.38 32.83 6.06
C LYS A 14 -23.12 31.56 6.88
N LEU A 15 -22.73 31.70 8.14
CA LEU A 15 -22.61 30.56 9.06
C LEU A 15 -23.99 30.10 9.53
N LYS A 16 -24.34 28.83 9.29
CA LYS A 16 -25.45 28.14 9.94
C LYS A 16 -24.91 27.21 11.03
N SER A 17 -25.36 27.39 12.27
CA SER A 17 -25.10 26.46 13.38
C SER A 17 -26.36 25.63 13.61
N SER A 18 -26.29 24.32 13.36
CA SER A 18 -27.37 23.38 13.69
C SER A 18 -27.13 22.80 15.08
N LYS A 19 -28.09 23.00 16.00
CA LYS A 19 -28.13 22.30 17.28
C LYS A 19 -28.95 21.04 17.14
N THR A 20 -28.36 19.88 17.37
CA THR A 20 -29.05 18.60 17.52
C THR A 20 -29.01 18.22 19.00
N VAL A 21 -30.20 18.07 19.61
CA VAL A 21 -30.40 17.55 20.96
C VAL A 21 -31.43 16.44 20.82
N ASP A 22 -31.09 15.23 21.27
CA ASP A 22 -32.00 14.37 22.04
C ASP A 22 -31.18 13.28 22.74
N SER A 23 -31.31 13.24 24.06
CA SER A 23 -30.56 12.38 24.97
C SER A 23 -31.44 11.21 25.43
N HIS A 24 -31.07 9.98 25.09
CA HIS A 24 -31.51 8.79 25.82
C HIS A 24 -30.34 7.84 26.10
N THR A 25 -30.36 7.34 27.33
CA THR A 25 -29.27 6.82 28.16
C THR A 25 -28.75 5.46 27.69
N LEU A 26 -27.46 5.39 27.30
CA LEU A 26 -26.69 4.16 27.08
C LEU A 26 -25.26 4.33 27.66
N PRO A 27 -24.57 3.23 28.03
CA PRO A 27 -23.31 3.22 28.81
C PRO A 27 -22.15 3.97 28.12
N PRO A 28 -21.02 4.25 28.84
CA PRO A 28 -20.02 5.24 28.43
C PRO A 28 -19.19 4.73 27.25
N ILE A 29 -19.75 4.86 26.06
CA ILE A 29 -19.03 4.88 24.79
C ILE A 29 -18.28 6.21 24.79
N CYS A 30 -16.97 6.17 24.53
CA CYS A 30 -16.06 7.31 24.39
C CYS A 30 -16.81 8.52 23.81
N HIS A 31 -17.17 9.48 24.67
CA HIS A 31 -17.90 10.67 24.24
C HIS A 31 -16.94 11.52 23.43
N PHE A 32 -16.96 11.32 22.11
CA PHE A 32 -16.42 12.31 21.20
C PHE A 32 -17.26 13.57 21.39
N PRO A 33 -16.62 14.72 21.72
CA PRO A 33 -17.35 15.97 21.85
C PRO A 33 -18.10 16.23 20.54
N PRO A 34 -19.31 16.80 20.60
CA PRO A 34 -20.07 17.11 19.40
C PRO A 34 -19.24 18.01 18.48
N ASP A 35 -19.21 17.68 17.19
CA ASP A 35 -18.52 18.48 16.17
C ASP A 35 -19.42 19.63 15.69
N MET A 36 -18.83 20.82 15.55
CA MET A 36 -19.44 21.99 14.91
C MET A 36 -19.21 21.93 13.40
N GLU A 37 -20.28 21.92 12.60
CA GLU A 37 -20.18 22.02 11.14
C GLU A 37 -20.19 23.49 10.69
N VAL A 38 -19.21 23.87 9.87
CA VAL A 38 -19.11 25.17 9.19
C VAL A 38 -19.22 24.90 7.69
N LEU A 39 -20.32 25.39 7.10
CA LEU A 39 -20.58 25.33 5.67
C LEU A 39 -20.13 26.64 5.01
N VAL A 40 -19.27 26.53 4.00
CA VAL A 40 -18.81 27.67 3.19
C VAL A 40 -19.39 27.52 1.78
N GLU A 41 -20.30 28.41 1.43
CA GLU A 41 -20.91 28.51 0.09
C GLU A 41 -20.42 29.78 -0.58
N ALA A 42 -20.13 29.70 -1.89
CA ALA A 42 -19.75 30.87 -2.65
C ALA A 42 -20.99 31.57 -3.22
N ALA A 43 -21.12 32.87 -2.94
CA ALA A 43 -22.17 33.68 -3.51
C ALA A 43 -21.95 33.99 -5.01
N THR A 44 -20.71 33.87 -5.49
CA THR A 44 -20.29 34.18 -6.85
C THR A 44 -19.44 33.04 -7.44
N GLN A 45 -19.23 33.04 -8.75
CA GLN A 45 -18.36 32.06 -9.40
C GLN A 45 -16.91 32.20 -8.87
N VAL A 46 -16.42 31.16 -8.19
CA VAL A 46 -15.03 31.07 -7.73
C VAL A 46 -14.20 30.41 -8.84
N PRO A 47 -13.00 30.92 -9.17
CA PRO A 47 -12.11 30.26 -10.13
C PRO A 47 -11.86 28.79 -9.75
N GLN A 48 -11.74 27.92 -10.76
CA GLN A 48 -11.45 26.51 -10.53
C GLN A 48 -10.06 26.35 -9.90
N GLY A 49 -9.91 25.42 -8.96
CA GLY A 49 -8.64 25.16 -8.29
C GLY A 49 -8.31 26.11 -7.14
N CYS A 50 -9.27 26.89 -6.65
CA CYS A 50 -9.12 27.64 -5.41
C CYS A 50 -9.13 26.72 -4.18
N PHE A 51 -8.41 27.13 -3.15
CA PHE A 51 -8.42 26.52 -1.83
C PHE A 51 -9.06 27.50 -0.85
N VAL A 52 -9.88 27.00 0.06
CA VAL A 52 -10.48 27.80 1.12
C VAL A 52 -9.94 27.30 2.46
N SER A 53 -9.38 28.22 3.25
CA SER A 53 -9.04 27.97 4.64
C SER A 53 -10.07 28.61 5.56
N VAL A 54 -10.49 27.87 6.57
CA VAL A 54 -11.38 28.32 7.63
C VAL A 54 -10.61 28.19 8.94
N ARG A 55 -10.39 29.31 9.61
CA ARG A 55 -9.76 29.40 10.93
C ARG A 55 -10.81 29.69 11.98
N LEU A 56 -10.93 28.81 12.98
CA LEU A 56 -11.80 28.98 14.13
C LEU A 56 -10.97 28.86 15.42
N GLY A 57 -10.57 30.01 15.98
CA GLY A 57 -9.58 30.05 17.06
C GLY A 57 -8.21 29.59 16.57
N ASP A 58 -7.68 28.54 17.19
CA ASP A 58 -6.37 27.95 16.87
C ASP A 58 -6.46 26.82 15.82
N ASN A 59 -7.68 26.39 15.49
CA ASN A 59 -7.91 25.36 14.49
C ASN A 59 -8.01 26.00 13.10
N LEU A 60 -7.11 25.62 12.20
CA LEU A 60 -7.14 25.98 10.78
C LEU A 60 -7.41 24.72 9.95
N LYS A 61 -8.48 24.72 9.16
CA LYS A 61 -8.75 23.66 8.18
C LYS A 61 -8.72 24.27 6.78
N GLN A 62 -7.96 23.65 5.88
CA GLN A 62 -7.86 24.06 4.48
C GLN A 62 -8.33 22.92 3.59
N ARG A 63 -9.14 23.22 2.58
CA ARG A 63 -9.62 22.25 1.58
C ARG A 63 -9.69 22.91 0.21
N ARG A 64 -9.67 22.11 -0.84
CA ARG A 64 -10.00 22.55 -2.20
C ARG A 64 -11.47 22.97 -2.24
N PHE A 65 -11.76 24.08 -2.90
CA PHE A 65 -13.13 24.59 -3.01
C PHE A 65 -13.80 23.97 -4.24
N ASP A 66 -14.76 23.09 -3.98
CA ASP A 66 -15.59 22.49 -5.03
C ASP A 66 -16.77 23.41 -5.38
N LYS A 67 -17.29 23.26 -6.60
CA LYS A 67 -18.15 24.24 -7.29
C LYS A 67 -19.39 24.73 -6.53
N ASN A 68 -19.84 24.03 -5.49
CA ASN A 68 -21.13 24.32 -4.82
C ASN A 68 -21.01 24.66 -3.33
N ALA A 69 -20.20 23.94 -2.54
CA ALA A 69 -19.99 24.24 -1.12
C ALA A 69 -18.83 23.42 -0.55
N ALA A 70 -18.16 23.96 0.48
CA ALA A 70 -17.18 23.23 1.29
C ALA A 70 -17.67 23.10 2.73
N LYS A 71 -17.64 21.87 3.26
CA LYS A 71 -18.02 21.54 4.64
C LYS A 71 -16.78 21.32 5.49
N TYR A 72 -16.75 21.94 6.66
CA TYR A 72 -15.68 21.84 7.65
C TYR A 72 -16.24 21.47 9.01
N HIS A 73 -15.72 20.41 9.63
CA HIS A 73 -16.06 20.05 11.00
C HIS A 73 -15.00 20.62 11.95
N PHE A 74 -15.39 21.26 13.04
CA PHE A 74 -14.48 21.77 14.07
C PHE A 74 -14.92 21.24 15.43
N PRO A 75 -14.00 21.02 16.38
CA PRO A 75 -14.40 20.80 17.76
C PRO A 75 -15.20 22.01 18.24
N VAL A 76 -16.32 21.78 18.93
CA VAL A 76 -17.16 22.88 19.46
C VAL A 76 -16.30 23.76 20.38
N PRO A 77 -16.12 25.05 20.05
CA PRO A 77 -15.33 25.94 20.89
C PRO A 77 -16.13 26.24 22.18
N GLU A 78 -15.43 26.29 23.31
CA GLU A 78 -16.04 26.64 24.61
C GLU A 78 -16.63 28.07 24.62
N GLU A 79 -16.08 28.95 23.79
CA GLU A 79 -16.50 30.34 23.64
C GLU A 79 -16.87 30.69 22.19
N LYS A 80 -17.72 31.71 22.03
CA LYS A 80 -18.09 32.24 20.70
C LYS A 80 -16.88 32.92 20.05
N LYS A 81 -16.14 32.18 19.22
CA LYS A 81 -15.01 32.70 18.44
C LYS A 81 -15.46 33.16 17.04
N LYS A 82 -14.83 34.22 16.53
CA LYS A 82 -15.01 34.66 15.14
C LYS A 82 -14.25 33.70 14.22
N ALA A 83 -14.89 33.27 13.13
CA ALA A 83 -14.23 32.52 12.08
C ALA A 83 -13.56 33.47 11.09
N ARG A 84 -12.33 33.17 10.67
CA ARG A 84 -11.65 33.84 9.55
C ARG A 84 -11.64 32.88 8.36
N ILE A 85 -12.07 33.37 7.21
CA ILE A 85 -12.10 32.59 5.96
C ILE A 85 -11.18 33.28 4.97
N ASP A 86 -10.15 32.58 4.52
CA ASP A 86 -9.21 33.06 3.51
C ASP A 86 -9.33 32.19 2.24
N VAL A 87 -9.35 32.81 1.06
CA VAL A 87 -9.42 32.12 -0.24
C VAL A 87 -8.07 32.25 -0.94
N TYR A 88 -7.50 31.13 -1.35
CA TYR A 88 -6.22 31.04 -2.03
C TYR A 88 -6.40 30.50 -3.45
N GLN A 89 -5.57 30.96 -4.37
CA GLN A 89 -5.38 30.33 -5.67
C GLN A 89 -4.08 29.54 -5.63
N LEU A 90 -4.12 28.29 -6.08
CA LEU A 90 -2.91 27.49 -6.18
C LEU A 90 -2.03 28.06 -7.29
N VAL A 91 -0.88 28.63 -6.90
CA VAL A 91 0.10 29.15 -7.84
C VAL A 91 0.99 28.01 -8.36
N GLY A 92 1.36 27.06 -7.48
CA GLY A 92 2.13 25.89 -7.84
C GLY A 92 2.26 24.87 -6.70
N THR A 93 2.77 23.69 -7.02
CA THR A 93 2.93 22.57 -6.07
C THR A 93 4.38 22.11 -6.00
N CYS A 94 4.80 21.67 -4.82
CA CYS A 94 6.14 21.18 -4.53
C CYS A 94 6.06 20.17 -3.37
N SER A 95 6.72 19.03 -3.52
CA SER A 95 6.83 18.01 -2.47
C SER A 95 8.25 18.00 -1.91
N VAL A 96 8.38 18.07 -0.59
CA VAL A 96 9.66 18.03 0.12
C VAL A 96 9.60 16.90 1.13
N GLN A 97 10.60 16.01 1.10
CA GLN A 97 10.73 14.98 2.14
C GLN A 97 11.38 15.63 3.35
N VAL A 98 10.62 15.79 4.43
CA VAL A 98 11.15 16.31 5.69
C VAL A 98 11.48 15.14 6.59
N ASP A 99 12.77 14.87 6.76
CA ASP A 99 13.24 13.96 7.79
C ASP A 99 13.30 14.73 9.12
N PRO A 100 12.50 14.36 10.15
CA PRO A 100 12.52 15.06 11.43
C PRO A 100 13.86 14.93 12.17
N GLU A 101 14.66 13.92 11.83
CA GLU A 101 15.97 13.70 12.43
C GLU A 101 17.09 14.46 11.72
N CYS A 102 16.89 14.83 10.45
CA CYS A 102 17.88 15.55 9.65
C CYS A 102 17.47 17.03 9.53
N GLY A 103 18.17 17.89 10.28
CA GLY A 103 18.08 19.34 10.10
C GLY A 103 18.63 19.74 8.73
N SER A 104 17.81 19.62 7.71
CA SER A 104 18.16 19.91 6.32
C SER A 104 17.54 21.24 5.91
N THR A 105 18.24 21.92 5.02
CA THR A 105 17.73 23.12 4.38
C THR A 105 17.70 22.87 2.88
N ASP A 106 16.52 22.50 2.38
CA ASP A 106 16.35 22.14 0.98
C ASP A 106 15.79 23.32 0.19
N GLU A 107 16.45 23.66 -0.91
CA GLU A 107 15.90 24.57 -1.92
C GLU A 107 15.11 23.77 -2.94
N VAL A 108 13.81 23.99 -3.00
CA VAL A 108 12.92 23.24 -3.87
C VAL A 108 12.26 24.16 -4.89
N LYS A 109 12.34 23.76 -6.16
CA LYS A 109 11.76 24.50 -7.28
C LYS A 109 10.26 24.20 -7.35
N VAL A 110 9.43 25.23 -7.29
CA VAL A 110 7.97 25.08 -7.38
C VAL A 110 7.55 24.98 -8.83
N ILE A 111 6.72 23.99 -9.15
CA ILE A 111 6.11 23.86 -10.48
C ILE A 111 4.86 24.75 -10.46
N SER A 112 4.96 25.92 -11.09
CA SER A 112 3.89 26.92 -11.18
C SER A 112 3.08 26.74 -12.46
N SER A 113 1.75 26.83 -12.36
CA SER A 113 0.86 26.95 -13.52
C SER A 113 0.67 28.40 -13.99
N ASP A 114 1.02 29.37 -13.14
CA ASP A 114 0.95 30.80 -13.47
C ASP A 114 2.28 31.26 -14.11
N PRO A 115 2.26 31.83 -15.33
CA PRO A 115 3.43 32.42 -15.98
C PRO A 115 4.12 33.50 -15.14
N ARG A 116 3.39 34.17 -14.25
CA ARG A 116 3.94 35.23 -13.38
C ARG A 116 4.82 34.70 -12.26
N ALA A 117 4.70 33.42 -11.92
CA ALA A 117 5.45 32.76 -10.87
C ALA A 117 6.41 31.69 -11.41
N GLU A 118 6.75 31.74 -12.70
CA GLU A 118 7.74 30.87 -13.30
C GLU A 118 9.12 31.07 -12.64
N GLY A 119 9.76 29.97 -12.24
CA GLY A 119 11.08 30.01 -11.60
C GLY A 119 11.06 30.25 -10.08
N MET A 120 9.90 30.26 -9.44
CA MET A 120 9.81 30.35 -7.97
C MET A 120 10.54 29.19 -7.29
N LYS A 121 11.43 29.51 -6.34
CA LYS A 121 12.13 28.56 -5.49
C LYS A 121 11.77 28.83 -4.03
N LEU A 122 11.47 27.78 -3.28
CA LEU A 122 11.23 27.86 -1.85
C LEU A 122 12.39 27.22 -1.11
N ARG A 123 12.82 27.85 -0.03
CA ARG A 123 13.81 27.29 0.88
C ARG A 123 13.07 26.76 2.11
N VAL A 124 13.10 25.45 2.30
CA VAL A 124 12.46 24.77 3.43
C VAL A 124 13.55 24.40 4.43
N SER A 125 13.46 24.93 5.65
CA SER A 125 14.38 24.62 6.75
C SER A 125 13.64 23.87 7.84
N SER A 126 14.00 22.61 8.08
CA SER A 126 13.56 21.86 9.26
C SER A 126 14.55 22.13 10.40
N ASN A 127 14.13 22.86 11.43
CA ASN A 127 14.91 22.96 12.66
C ASN A 127 14.70 21.71 13.50
N GLY A 128 15.30 20.59 13.06
CA GLY A 128 15.59 19.48 13.95
C GLY A 128 16.51 20.00 15.04
N LYS A 129 16.13 19.84 16.31
CA LYS A 129 17.03 20.16 17.43
C LYS A 129 18.25 19.27 17.26
N GLU A 130 19.42 19.85 16.96
CA GLU A 130 20.69 19.11 16.83
C GLU A 130 21.01 18.41 18.16
N MET A 131 20.40 17.25 18.39
CA MET A 131 20.93 16.26 19.30
C MET A 131 22.07 15.58 18.54
N LYS A 132 23.23 15.47 19.19
CA LYS A 132 24.40 14.81 18.61
C LYS A 132 23.96 13.42 18.12
N ALA A 133 24.32 13.06 16.89
CA ALA A 133 23.93 11.80 16.27
C ALA A 133 24.24 10.55 17.13
N GLU A 134 25.29 10.64 17.97
CA GLU A 134 25.65 9.60 18.94
C GLU A 134 24.63 9.42 20.08
N ASP A 135 24.05 10.51 20.59
CA ASP A 135 23.07 10.46 21.68
C ASP A 135 21.72 9.92 21.19
N THR A 136 21.35 10.19 19.93
CA THR A 136 20.10 9.70 19.33
C THR A 136 20.12 8.18 19.15
N GLN A 137 21.23 7.59 18.69
CA GLN A 137 21.33 6.13 18.56
C GLN A 137 21.25 5.44 19.92
N LYS A 138 21.89 6.01 20.95
CA LYS A 138 21.85 5.48 22.30
C LYS A 138 20.44 5.53 22.89
N GLN A 139 19.74 6.66 22.73
CA GLN A 139 18.34 6.79 23.19
C GLN A 139 17.42 5.81 22.47
N ARG A 140 17.61 5.59 21.16
CA ARG A 140 16.80 4.61 20.43
C ARG A 140 17.01 3.18 20.94
N GLN A 141 18.27 2.80 21.19
CA GLN A 141 18.59 1.49 21.77
C GLN A 141 18.02 1.33 23.19
N GLU A 142 18.03 2.40 23.99
CA GLU A 142 17.48 2.39 25.35
C GLU A 142 15.96 2.26 25.36
N ILE A 143 15.25 3.01 24.49
CA ILE A 143 13.79 2.87 24.32
C ILE A 143 13.43 1.47 23.80
N GLU A 144 14.22 0.93 22.86
CA GLU A 144 14.00 -0.42 22.34
C GLU A 144 14.27 -1.51 23.41
N ALA A 145 15.26 -1.31 24.27
CA ALA A 145 15.52 -2.21 25.39
C ALA A 145 14.40 -2.16 26.42
N GLU A 146 13.96 -0.96 26.81
CA GLU A 146 12.88 -0.78 27.79
C GLU A 146 11.55 -1.36 27.30
N THR A 147 11.22 -1.16 26.02
CA THR A 147 10.00 -1.72 25.41
C THR A 147 10.07 -3.25 25.33
N LYS A 148 11.24 -3.84 25.03
CA LYS A 148 11.44 -5.30 25.08
C LYS A 148 11.29 -5.85 26.49
N ASP A 149 11.91 -5.22 27.48
CA ASP A 149 11.83 -5.64 28.87
C ASP A 149 10.39 -5.53 29.41
N ALA A 150 9.67 -4.47 29.05
CA ALA A 150 8.26 -4.31 29.40
C ALA A 150 7.37 -5.40 28.78
N ALA A 151 7.62 -5.78 27.52
CA ALA A 151 6.89 -6.85 26.83
C ALA A 151 7.18 -8.22 27.47
N VAL A 152 8.45 -8.54 27.75
CA VAL A 152 8.86 -9.78 28.43
C VAL A 152 8.27 -9.84 29.84
N GLY A 153 8.33 -8.74 30.59
CA GLY A 153 7.72 -8.63 31.91
C GLY A 153 6.21 -8.85 31.90
N TYR A 154 5.51 -8.34 30.88
CA TYR A 154 4.08 -8.59 30.69
C TYR A 154 3.78 -10.08 30.46
N LEU A 155 4.50 -10.73 29.54
CA LEU A 155 4.33 -12.15 29.24
C LEU A 155 4.57 -13.04 30.47
N ALA A 156 5.61 -12.72 31.25
CA ALA A 156 5.94 -13.42 32.50
C ALA A 156 4.88 -13.19 33.59
N LYS A 157 4.45 -11.94 33.79
CA LYS A 157 3.45 -11.57 34.81
C LYS A 157 2.10 -12.25 34.59
N HIS A 158 1.70 -12.42 33.34
CA HIS A 158 0.46 -13.11 32.98
C HIS A 158 0.63 -14.63 32.81
N GLY A 159 1.84 -15.18 32.99
CA GLY A 159 2.13 -16.61 32.85
C GLY A 159 1.86 -17.15 31.44
N ILE A 160 1.88 -16.29 30.42
CA ILE A 160 1.51 -16.63 29.04
C ILE A 160 2.51 -17.63 28.46
N GLU A 161 3.80 -17.39 28.69
CA GLU A 161 4.89 -18.26 28.21
C GLU A 161 4.80 -19.67 28.80
N GLN A 162 4.54 -19.79 30.11
CA GLN A 162 4.39 -21.08 30.77
C GLN A 162 3.21 -21.87 30.19
N ARG A 163 2.06 -21.22 30.00
CA ARG A 163 0.85 -21.84 29.41
C ARG A 163 1.07 -22.30 27.97
N LEU A 164 1.71 -21.47 27.14
CA LEU A 164 2.04 -21.83 25.77
C LEU A 164 3.01 -23.03 25.74
N SER A 165 4.03 -23.03 26.61
CA SER A 165 4.99 -24.13 26.68
C SER A 165 4.33 -25.46 27.10
N GLU A 166 3.38 -25.42 28.04
CA GLU A 166 2.64 -26.59 28.49
C GLU A 166 1.66 -27.10 27.42
N CYS A 167 0.95 -26.17 26.78
CA CYS A 167 0.07 -26.44 25.63
C CYS A 167 0.85 -27.14 24.50
N LEU A 168 2.05 -26.65 24.17
CA LEU A 168 2.91 -27.23 23.14
C LEU A 168 3.38 -28.65 23.51
N ARG A 169 3.78 -28.87 24.78
CA ARG A 169 4.16 -30.21 25.25
C ARG A 169 3.00 -31.21 25.19
N THR A 170 1.79 -30.79 25.57
CA THR A 170 0.59 -31.65 25.49
C THR A 170 0.16 -31.92 24.06
N LEU A 171 0.24 -30.91 23.19
CA LEU A 171 -0.03 -31.05 21.76
C LEU A 171 0.91 -32.06 21.11
N LEU A 172 2.22 -31.99 21.40
CA LEU A 172 3.21 -32.94 20.86
C LEU A 172 3.04 -34.36 21.42
N ARG A 173 2.51 -34.50 22.65
CA ARG A 173 2.25 -35.80 23.27
C ARG A 173 1.00 -36.47 22.73
N MET A 174 -0.08 -35.72 22.54
CA MET A 174 -1.38 -36.25 22.11
C MET A 174 -1.52 -36.32 20.59
N LYS A 175 -0.83 -35.45 19.83
CA LYS A 175 -0.94 -35.32 18.37
C LYS A 175 -2.40 -35.37 17.89
N PRO A 176 -3.25 -34.43 18.34
CA PRO A 176 -4.65 -34.38 17.92
C PRO A 176 -4.75 -34.17 16.41
N GLU A 177 -5.88 -34.58 15.83
CA GLU A 177 -6.18 -34.45 14.40
C GLU A 177 -6.28 -32.97 13.97
N ASP A 178 -6.76 -32.10 14.85
CA ASP A 178 -6.69 -30.64 14.71
C ASP A 178 -5.85 -29.98 15.82
N PRO A 179 -4.62 -29.52 15.52
CA PRO A 179 -3.74 -28.88 16.50
C PRO A 179 -4.19 -27.48 16.91
N VAL A 180 -4.85 -26.72 16.03
CA VAL A 180 -5.22 -25.32 16.27
C VAL A 180 -6.41 -25.25 17.22
N GLU A 181 -7.44 -26.06 16.95
CA GLU A 181 -8.60 -26.14 17.83
C GLU A 181 -8.20 -26.58 19.24
N PHE A 182 -7.28 -27.55 19.34
CA PHE A 182 -6.71 -28.00 20.60
C PHE A 182 -6.00 -26.87 21.36
N MET A 183 -5.13 -26.10 20.69
CA MET A 183 -4.44 -24.96 21.33
C MET A 183 -5.41 -23.88 21.81
N CYS A 184 -6.40 -23.51 21.00
CA CYS A 184 -7.42 -22.55 21.39
C CYS A 184 -8.23 -23.03 22.60
N LYS A 185 -8.61 -24.31 22.63
CA LYS A 185 -9.34 -24.92 23.75
C LYS A 185 -8.48 -24.96 25.03
N PHE A 186 -7.21 -25.35 24.92
CA PHE A 186 -6.27 -25.40 26.04
C PHE A 186 -6.02 -24.01 26.64
N LEU A 187 -5.80 -22.99 25.79
CA LEU A 187 -5.58 -21.61 26.24
C LEU A 187 -6.85 -20.98 26.85
N ARG A 188 -8.04 -21.30 26.31
CA ARG A 188 -9.35 -20.82 26.83
C ARG A 188 -9.78 -21.49 28.12
N ALA A 189 -9.43 -22.77 28.32
CA ALA A 189 -9.83 -23.51 29.52
C ALA A 189 -9.32 -22.86 30.82
N GLY A 190 -8.29 -22.02 30.72
CA GLY A 190 -7.70 -21.34 31.88
C GLY A 190 -7.08 -22.35 32.85
N VAL A 191 -6.27 -21.88 33.79
CA VAL A 191 -5.82 -22.73 34.90
C VAL A 191 -7.04 -22.92 35.82
N PRO A 192 -7.55 -24.14 36.04
CA PRO A 192 -8.42 -24.40 37.17
C PRO A 192 -7.57 -24.23 38.42
N GLY A 193 -7.55 -23.02 38.96
CA GLY A 193 -7.03 -22.73 40.28
C GLY A 193 -7.97 -23.27 41.35
N GLU A 194 -8.06 -24.58 41.48
CA GLU A 194 -8.47 -25.26 42.71
C GLU A 194 -7.82 -26.65 42.74
N GLU A 195 -6.88 -26.84 43.66
CA GLU A 195 -6.09 -28.06 43.85
C GLU A 195 -7.00 -29.29 44.03
N PRO A 196 -6.82 -30.37 43.26
CA PRO A 196 -7.35 -31.66 43.67
C PRO A 196 -6.59 -32.10 44.92
N LYS A 197 -7.27 -32.05 46.07
CA LYS A 197 -6.85 -32.74 47.30
C LYS A 197 -6.35 -34.14 46.96
N ALA A 198 -5.13 -34.41 47.42
CA ALA A 198 -4.50 -35.72 47.39
C ALA A 198 -5.48 -36.83 47.79
N VAL A 199 -5.72 -37.77 46.88
CA VAL A 199 -6.23 -39.10 47.24
C VAL A 199 -5.00 -39.98 47.51
N PRO A 200 -4.97 -40.74 48.63
CA PRO A 200 -3.77 -41.45 49.05
C PRO A 200 -3.47 -42.65 48.15
N GLU A 201 -2.21 -42.72 47.76
CA GLU A 201 -1.36 -43.92 47.74
C GLU A 201 -2.04 -45.21 48.27
N GLN A 202 -2.43 -46.09 47.35
CA GLN A 202 -2.58 -47.51 47.62
C GLN A 202 -1.60 -48.28 46.73
N ALA A 203 -0.60 -48.84 47.41
CA ALA A 203 0.32 -49.84 46.93
C ALA A 203 -0.38 -51.19 46.73
N VAL A 204 -0.19 -51.84 45.57
CA VAL A 204 -0.06 -53.31 45.44
C VAL A 204 0.79 -53.64 44.21
N GLU A 205 2.03 -54.04 44.49
CA GLU A 205 2.79 -55.20 43.98
C GLU A 205 2.77 -55.65 42.49
N LYS A 206 4.01 -55.74 41.97
CA LYS A 206 4.61 -56.60 40.91
C LYS A 206 4.24 -58.11 41.02
N PRO A 207 4.78 -59.06 40.19
CA PRO A 207 4.81 -59.22 38.72
C PRO A 207 4.62 -60.72 38.26
N VAL A 208 3.92 -61.08 37.18
CA VAL A 208 4.03 -62.48 36.62
C VAL A 208 3.87 -62.57 35.08
N GLU A 209 4.97 -63.02 34.47
CA GLU A 209 5.18 -63.96 33.34
C GLU A 209 4.33 -63.99 32.03
N LYS A 210 5.08 -64.01 30.91
CA LYS A 210 4.84 -64.64 29.57
C LYS A 210 4.61 -66.18 29.73
N PRO A 211 4.16 -67.03 28.75
CA PRO A 211 4.29 -66.92 27.27
C PRO A 211 3.18 -67.56 26.37
N ALA A 212 3.37 -67.47 25.03
CA ALA A 212 2.77 -68.25 23.91
C ALA A 212 1.23 -68.09 23.70
N GLU A 213 0.61 -68.19 22.52
CA GLU A 213 0.84 -69.04 21.34
C GLU A 213 0.00 -68.52 20.13
N LYS A 214 0.44 -68.85 18.91
CA LYS A 214 -0.26 -68.71 17.59
C LYS A 214 -1.21 -69.93 17.41
N PRO A 215 -1.94 -70.21 16.27
CA PRO A 215 -2.19 -69.50 15.00
C PRO A 215 -3.67 -69.62 14.47
N ALA A 216 -3.88 -69.38 13.16
CA ALA A 216 -5.07 -69.66 12.29
C ALA A 216 -6.00 -68.43 12.07
N GLU A 217 -6.51 -68.04 10.90
CA GLU A 217 -6.60 -68.62 9.55
C GLU A 217 -7.11 -67.55 8.54
N LYS A 218 -6.82 -67.73 7.25
CA LYS A 218 -7.20 -66.85 6.09
C LYS A 218 -8.71 -66.97 5.74
N PRO A 219 -9.30 -66.15 4.84
CA PRO A 219 -9.12 -66.23 3.36
C PRO A 219 -8.95 -64.84 2.68
N ALA A 220 -8.00 -64.65 1.77
CA ALA A 220 -8.08 -64.89 0.32
C ALA A 220 -9.04 -63.93 -0.44
N VAL A 221 -8.49 -62.87 -1.04
CA VAL A 221 -9.08 -62.17 -2.21
C VAL A 221 -7.98 -61.87 -3.22
N ASN A 222 -8.17 -62.43 -4.42
CA ASN A 222 -7.46 -62.19 -5.68
C ASN A 222 -7.52 -60.71 -6.10
N VAL A 223 -6.39 -60.11 -6.44
CA VAL A 223 -6.35 -59.03 -7.45
C VAL A 223 -5.17 -59.24 -8.39
N VAL A 224 -5.52 -59.16 -9.66
CA VAL A 224 -4.78 -59.46 -10.88
C VAL A 224 -3.69 -58.43 -11.16
N GLU A 225 -2.51 -58.94 -11.49
CA GLU A 225 -1.35 -58.23 -12.02
C GLU A 225 -1.49 -58.02 -13.54
N PRO A 226 -1.23 -56.81 -14.08
CA PRO A 226 -0.96 -56.62 -15.50
C PRO A 226 0.51 -56.25 -15.79
N PRO A 227 0.97 -56.50 -17.03
CA PRO A 227 2.37 -56.72 -17.35
C PRO A 227 3.18 -55.44 -17.61
N ALA A 228 4.48 -55.58 -17.36
CA ALA A 228 5.55 -54.63 -17.63
C ALA A 228 5.65 -54.19 -19.11
N PRO A 229 6.14 -52.96 -19.36
CA PRO A 229 6.87 -52.64 -20.57
C PRO A 229 8.34 -52.30 -20.27
N SER A 230 9.20 -53.16 -20.81
CA SER A 230 10.47 -52.88 -21.51
C SER A 230 11.27 -51.61 -21.19
N ALA A 231 12.50 -51.85 -20.74
CA ALA A 231 13.61 -50.92 -20.60
C ALA A 231 14.01 -50.20 -21.90
N LYS A 232 14.41 -48.92 -21.76
CA LYS A 232 15.28 -48.17 -22.67
C LYS A 232 16.35 -47.41 -21.85
N PRO A 233 17.58 -47.24 -22.37
CA PRO A 233 18.75 -46.84 -21.59
C PRO A 233 18.91 -45.31 -21.45
N GLU A 234 19.38 -44.92 -20.27
CA GLU A 234 20.33 -43.85 -19.91
C GLU A 234 20.55 -42.63 -20.84
N PRO A 235 20.38 -41.39 -20.30
CA PRO A 235 21.03 -40.19 -20.81
C PRO A 235 21.90 -39.55 -19.71
N ALA A 236 22.99 -40.23 -19.31
CA ALA A 236 23.94 -39.68 -18.34
C ALA A 236 25.02 -38.80 -19.03
N GLU A 237 25.51 -39.19 -20.21
CA GLU A 237 26.56 -38.44 -20.93
C GLU A 237 26.08 -37.12 -21.54
N ALA A 238 24.81 -37.03 -21.98
CA ALA A 238 24.28 -35.80 -22.59
C ALA A 238 24.13 -34.63 -21.59
N ARG A 239 24.10 -34.91 -20.28
CA ARG A 239 24.00 -33.88 -19.24
C ARG A 239 25.36 -33.30 -18.84
N GLU A 240 26.44 -34.06 -19.03
CA GLU A 240 27.79 -33.62 -18.71
C GLU A 240 28.33 -32.68 -19.79
N ASP A 241 28.07 -32.99 -21.07
CA ASP A 241 28.43 -32.13 -22.20
C ASP A 241 27.67 -30.79 -22.20
N ALA A 242 26.39 -30.78 -21.80
CA ALA A 242 25.62 -29.56 -21.64
C ALA A 242 26.17 -28.67 -20.51
N ARG A 243 26.71 -29.27 -19.43
CA ARG A 243 27.35 -28.54 -18.32
C ARG A 243 28.72 -28.00 -18.71
N ALA A 244 29.48 -28.75 -19.51
CA ALA A 244 30.78 -28.31 -20.02
C ALA A 244 30.65 -27.14 -21.02
N ALA A 245 29.64 -27.16 -21.89
CA ALA A 245 29.35 -26.07 -22.83
C ALA A 245 28.92 -24.77 -22.12
N LEU A 246 28.14 -24.89 -21.04
CA LEU A 246 27.72 -23.73 -20.23
C LEU A 246 28.90 -23.10 -19.48
N MET A 247 29.80 -23.91 -18.91
CA MET A 247 30.97 -23.44 -18.18
C MET A 247 32.03 -22.79 -19.09
N LYS A 248 32.12 -23.20 -20.36
CA LYS A 248 33.03 -22.59 -21.34
C LYS A 248 32.55 -21.21 -21.80
N SER A 249 31.24 -20.98 -21.83
CA SER A 249 30.63 -19.71 -22.28
C SER A 249 30.73 -18.58 -21.22
N VAL A 250 30.76 -18.93 -19.93
CA VAL A 250 30.86 -17.94 -18.83
C VAL A 250 32.28 -17.35 -18.69
N ARG A 251 33.31 -18.02 -19.23
CA ARG A 251 34.71 -17.59 -19.10
C ARG A 251 35.20 -16.69 -20.25
N GLY A 252 34.39 -16.49 -21.28
CA GLY A 252 34.80 -15.82 -22.53
C GLY A 252 34.45 -14.33 -22.64
N GLY A 253 33.58 -13.76 -21.81
CA GLY A 253 33.29 -12.32 -21.84
C GLY A 253 32.63 -11.78 -23.12
N ASP A 254 32.23 -12.62 -24.08
CA ASP A 254 31.63 -12.21 -25.37
C ASP A 254 30.12 -12.48 -25.39
N LEU A 255 29.33 -11.66 -24.69
CA LEU A 255 27.87 -11.70 -24.74
C LEU A 255 27.23 -10.35 -25.10
N ILE A 256 28.01 -9.44 -25.72
CA ILE A 256 27.52 -8.13 -26.20
C ILE A 256 27.58 -8.00 -27.74
N GLY A 257 28.00 -9.04 -28.47
CA GLY A 257 28.25 -8.94 -29.92
C GLY A 257 27.22 -9.54 -30.88
N ALA A 258 26.04 -10.02 -30.44
CA ALA A 258 25.18 -10.85 -31.30
C ALA A 258 23.69 -10.47 -31.31
N VAL A 259 23.36 -9.17 -31.26
CA VAL A 259 21.96 -8.69 -31.46
C VAL A 259 21.87 -7.50 -32.46
N GLU A 260 22.95 -7.10 -33.12
CA GLU A 260 22.89 -6.08 -34.19
C GLU A 260 23.36 -6.67 -35.53
N GLU A 261 22.53 -7.53 -36.12
CA GLU A 261 22.61 -7.85 -37.55
C GLU A 261 21.26 -8.43 -37.98
N ASP A 262 20.32 -7.54 -38.31
CA ASP A 262 19.25 -7.72 -39.30
C ASP A 262 18.22 -6.59 -39.19
N GLN A 263 18.58 -5.39 -39.65
CA GLN A 263 17.62 -4.41 -40.17
C GLN A 263 18.32 -3.34 -41.03
N GLU A 264 18.83 -3.76 -42.18
CA GLU A 264 19.26 -2.83 -43.24
C GLU A 264 18.70 -3.29 -44.59
N ALA A 265 17.52 -2.79 -44.97
CA ALA A 265 17.11 -2.67 -46.36
C ALA A 265 15.91 -1.69 -46.52
N ALA A 266 16.06 -0.81 -47.52
CA ALA A 266 15.04 0.05 -48.15
C ALA A 266 14.83 1.48 -47.59
N ALA A 267 15.85 2.33 -47.72
CA ALA A 267 15.65 3.77 -47.93
C ALA A 267 15.77 4.11 -49.43
N ALA A 268 14.68 4.55 -50.04
CA ALA A 268 14.66 5.12 -51.38
C ALA A 268 14.66 6.66 -51.31
N PRO A 269 15.21 7.37 -52.33
CA PRO A 269 15.62 8.76 -52.21
C PRO A 269 14.47 9.77 -52.33
N PHE A 270 14.46 10.73 -51.40
CA PHE A 270 13.61 11.92 -51.41
C PHE A 270 14.01 12.85 -52.57
N THR A 271 13.09 13.13 -53.48
CA THR A 271 13.24 14.17 -54.51
C THR A 271 12.45 15.41 -54.09
N LEU A 272 13.17 16.50 -53.84
CA LEU A 272 12.63 17.83 -53.58
C LEU A 272 12.10 18.46 -54.87
N ARG A 273 10.88 19.01 -54.81
CA ARG A 273 10.44 20.10 -55.69
C ARG A 273 9.77 21.22 -54.88
N PRO A 274 9.85 22.49 -55.33
CA PRO A 274 9.66 23.68 -54.51
C PRO A 274 8.32 24.40 -54.74
N SER A 275 8.14 25.54 -54.05
CA SER A 275 7.27 26.71 -54.32
C SER A 275 5.94 26.75 -53.53
N VAL A 276 5.38 27.85 -52.96
CA VAL A 276 5.53 29.33 -53.09
C VAL A 276 5.02 30.04 -51.79
N GLY A 277 5.61 31.20 -51.43
CA GLY A 277 4.96 32.34 -50.70
C GLY A 277 5.42 32.53 -49.25
N THR A 278 6.35 33.43 -48.85
CA THR A 278 6.37 34.93 -48.91
C THR A 278 5.09 35.51 -48.28
N TRP A 279 5.04 36.37 -47.24
CA TRP A 279 5.80 37.56 -46.79
C TRP A 279 5.49 37.76 -45.28
N TYR A 280 6.30 38.30 -44.36
CA TYR A 280 6.79 39.68 -44.23
C TYR A 280 7.71 39.76 -42.99
N MET A 281 8.80 40.51 -43.09
CA MET A 281 9.49 41.15 -41.96
C MET A 281 10.14 42.46 -42.47
N PRO A 282 10.22 43.52 -41.64
CA PRO A 282 11.36 44.45 -41.69
C PRO A 282 11.90 44.73 -40.27
N LEU A 283 13.17 44.43 -39.96
CA LEU A 283 14.39 45.26 -40.14
C LEU A 283 14.76 46.09 -38.87
N PRO A 284 16.04 46.53 -38.70
CA PRO A 284 16.86 46.16 -37.53
C PRO A 284 17.48 47.37 -36.80
N LEU A 285 18.18 47.12 -35.69
CA LEU A 285 19.22 48.04 -35.18
C LEU A 285 20.46 47.26 -34.69
N GLU A 286 21.56 47.45 -35.44
CA GLU A 286 22.97 47.48 -35.01
C GLU A 286 23.18 48.43 -33.80
N THR A 287 24.20 48.41 -32.95
CA THR A 287 25.59 47.91 -32.95
C THR A 287 26.13 47.95 -31.50
N ALA A 288 27.20 47.20 -31.22
CA ALA A 288 28.41 47.59 -30.45
C ALA A 288 28.92 46.59 -29.38
N ALA A 289 29.92 45.80 -29.82
CA ALA A 289 31.24 45.56 -29.21
C ALA A 289 31.43 44.85 -27.82
N PRO A 290 32.61 44.20 -27.59
CA PRO A 290 32.73 43.02 -26.73
C PRO A 290 33.76 43.11 -25.56
N ALA A 291 33.84 42.01 -24.78
CA ALA A 291 34.92 41.51 -23.89
C ALA A 291 34.63 41.54 -22.36
N PRO A 292 35.31 40.74 -21.51
CA PRO A 292 35.93 39.42 -21.70
C PRO A 292 35.49 38.34 -20.66
N SER A 293 35.79 37.08 -20.98
CA SER A 293 35.55 35.85 -20.23
C SER A 293 36.33 35.72 -18.90
N PRO A 294 35.83 34.91 -17.92
CA PRO A 294 36.69 34.26 -16.93
C PRO A 294 36.66 32.72 -17.05
N LYS A 295 37.86 32.19 -17.28
CA LYS A 295 38.49 30.96 -16.77
C LYS A 295 37.58 29.76 -16.41
N GLN A 296 37.70 28.71 -17.23
CA GLN A 296 37.35 27.33 -16.90
C GLN A 296 38.28 26.77 -15.82
N GLU A 297 37.68 26.28 -14.73
CA GLU A 297 38.34 25.46 -13.71
C GLU A 297 37.93 24.00 -13.93
N LYS A 298 38.90 23.15 -14.23
CA LYS A 298 38.74 21.71 -14.43
C LYS A 298 38.64 21.01 -13.07
N SER A 299 37.48 20.47 -12.72
CA SER A 299 37.34 19.44 -11.70
C SER A 299 37.05 18.10 -12.37
N GLY A 300 37.91 17.11 -12.11
CA GLY A 300 37.73 15.72 -12.58
C GLY A 300 36.73 14.94 -11.71
N PRO A 301 36.13 13.87 -12.24
CA PRO A 301 35.20 13.04 -11.48
C PRO A 301 35.95 12.00 -10.60
N PRO A 302 35.45 11.69 -9.39
CA PRO A 302 35.98 10.60 -8.57
C PRO A 302 35.49 9.22 -9.07
N PRO A 303 36.22 8.12 -8.76
CA PRO A 303 35.93 6.79 -9.26
C PRO A 303 34.74 6.13 -8.54
N MET A 304 33.83 5.53 -9.33
CA MET A 304 32.79 4.62 -8.85
C MET A 304 33.41 3.30 -8.38
N VAL A 305 33.12 2.90 -7.15
CA VAL A 305 33.39 1.55 -6.64
C VAL A 305 32.10 0.74 -6.75
N SER A 306 32.03 -0.14 -7.75
CA SER A 306 30.92 -1.08 -7.95
C SER A 306 31.13 -2.34 -7.10
N PHE A 307 30.38 -2.49 -6.01
CA PHE A 307 30.23 -3.77 -5.32
C PHE A 307 29.07 -4.56 -5.94
N GLY A 308 29.40 -5.44 -6.88
CA GLY A 308 28.47 -6.43 -7.43
C GLY A 308 28.49 -7.72 -6.61
N ARG A 309 27.45 -7.94 -5.81
CA ARG A 309 27.02 -9.29 -5.39
C ARG A 309 25.52 -9.41 -5.65
N LYS A 310 25.16 -9.87 -6.86
CA LYS A 310 23.82 -10.39 -7.15
C LYS A 310 23.71 -11.77 -6.50
N ALA A 311 23.30 -11.79 -5.24
CA ALA A 311 22.69 -12.97 -4.65
C ALA A 311 21.21 -12.94 -5.04
N SER A 312 20.83 -13.73 -6.05
CA SER A 312 19.44 -14.00 -6.40
C SER A 312 18.85 -14.87 -5.28
N MET A 313 18.56 -14.26 -4.15
CA MET A 313 17.84 -14.90 -3.05
C MET A 313 16.37 -14.89 -3.46
N GLU A 314 15.87 -16.03 -3.94
CA GLU A 314 14.43 -16.22 -4.15
C GLU A 314 13.74 -16.05 -2.79
N MET A 315 13.13 -14.88 -2.59
CA MET A 315 12.29 -14.62 -1.44
C MET A 315 11.06 -15.52 -1.57
N VAL A 316 10.92 -16.49 -0.67
CA VAL A 316 9.70 -17.28 -0.53
C VAL A 316 8.66 -16.37 0.12
N VAL A 317 7.83 -15.74 -0.70
CA VAL A 317 6.65 -15.01 -0.23
C VAL A 317 5.55 -16.04 -0.02
N GLU A 318 5.10 -16.20 1.23
CA GLU A 318 3.88 -16.95 1.52
C GLU A 318 2.69 -16.20 0.93
N ALA A 319 1.99 -16.87 0.01
CA ALA A 319 0.82 -16.34 -0.66
C ALA A 319 -0.26 -17.41 -0.71
N SER A 320 -1.49 -17.04 -0.34
CA SER A 320 -2.65 -17.92 -0.45
C SER A 320 -3.13 -17.93 -1.90
N ALA A 321 -3.43 -19.09 -2.46
CA ALA A 321 -3.98 -19.19 -3.80
C ALA A 321 -5.51 -19.04 -3.79
N VAL A 322 -6.03 -18.16 -4.63
CA VAL A 322 -7.47 -17.96 -4.86
C VAL A 322 -7.73 -18.18 -6.36
N GLY A 323 -8.06 -19.41 -6.75
CA GLY A 323 -8.15 -19.77 -8.16
C GLY A 323 -6.80 -19.54 -8.86
N ASP A 324 -6.78 -18.71 -9.91
CA ASP A 324 -5.57 -18.32 -10.64
C ASP A 324 -4.85 -17.08 -10.08
N TRP A 325 -5.32 -16.59 -8.94
CA TRP A 325 -4.76 -15.43 -8.25
C TRP A 325 -3.95 -15.86 -7.03
N LEU A 326 -2.95 -15.06 -6.71
CA LEU A 326 -2.13 -15.18 -5.52
C LEU A 326 -2.45 -13.98 -4.63
N LEU A 327 -2.77 -14.27 -3.38
CA LEU A 327 -3.06 -13.31 -2.32
C LEU A 327 -1.87 -13.31 -1.33
N PRO A 328 -0.84 -12.49 -1.58
CA PRO A 328 0.30 -12.35 -0.68
C PRO A 328 -0.12 -11.63 0.60
N GLU A 329 0.43 -12.03 1.74
CA GLU A 329 0.10 -11.37 3.02
C GLU A 329 0.45 -9.88 3.03
N ALA A 330 1.54 -9.51 2.35
CA ALA A 330 1.97 -8.11 2.16
C ALA A 330 0.99 -7.25 1.35
N GLY A 331 0.05 -7.88 0.62
CA GLY A 331 -0.98 -7.19 -0.15
C GLY A 331 -2.21 -6.79 0.67
N ASN A 332 -2.25 -7.13 1.96
CA ASN A 332 -3.37 -6.80 2.85
C ASN A 332 -3.15 -5.45 3.52
N LEU A 333 -3.96 -4.46 3.17
CA LEU A 333 -3.79 -3.08 3.60
C LEU A 333 -5.04 -2.56 4.30
N THR A 334 -4.81 -1.73 5.31
CA THR A 334 -5.84 -1.04 6.08
C THR A 334 -5.63 0.46 6.03
N LEU A 335 -6.72 1.21 5.85
CA LEU A 335 -6.71 2.68 6.00
C LEU A 335 -6.79 3.02 7.48
N LYS A 336 -5.80 3.74 8.00
CA LYS A 336 -5.79 4.15 9.41
C LYS A 336 -6.94 5.11 9.71
N GLY A 337 -7.58 4.90 10.86
CA GLY A 337 -8.64 5.78 11.36
C GLY A 337 -10.05 5.47 10.84
N LEU A 338 -10.22 4.42 10.03
CA LEU A 338 -11.53 3.92 9.59
C LEU A 338 -11.77 2.54 10.19
N GLY A 339 -12.98 2.30 10.70
CA GLY A 339 -13.44 1.01 11.19
C GLY A 339 -14.13 0.16 10.12
N THR A 340 -14.87 -0.87 10.57
CA THR A 340 -15.55 -1.85 9.71
C THR A 340 -17.07 -1.65 9.65
N SER A 341 -17.59 -0.51 10.11
CA SER A 341 -19.02 -0.23 9.98
C SER A 341 -19.41 0.00 8.53
N THR A 342 -20.68 -0.22 8.19
CA THR A 342 -21.17 -0.04 6.80
C THR A 342 -20.91 1.37 6.27
N ALA A 343 -21.08 2.40 7.10
CA ALA A 343 -20.82 3.79 6.71
C ALA A 343 -19.33 4.03 6.45
N GLU A 344 -18.44 3.49 7.29
CA GLU A 344 -17.00 3.56 7.09
C GLU A 344 -16.56 2.78 5.85
N CYS A 345 -17.13 1.59 5.60
CA CYS A 345 -16.86 0.83 4.38
C CYS A 345 -17.26 1.61 3.12
N CYS A 346 -18.42 2.27 3.10
CA CYS A 346 -18.81 3.13 1.98
C CYS A 346 -17.83 4.31 1.79
N GLU A 347 -17.31 4.88 2.87
CA GLU A 347 -16.31 5.95 2.79
C GLU A 347 -14.96 5.44 2.28
N VAL A 348 -14.50 4.28 2.77
CA VAL A 348 -13.32 3.57 2.26
C VAL A 348 -13.45 3.30 0.76
N GLU A 349 -14.61 2.79 0.32
CA GLU A 349 -14.91 2.54 -1.09
C GLU A 349 -14.79 3.82 -1.92
N ARG A 350 -15.39 4.92 -1.46
CA ARG A 350 -15.34 6.23 -2.14
C ARG A 350 -13.91 6.73 -2.28
N ILE A 351 -13.12 6.68 -1.21
CA ILE A 351 -11.73 7.17 -1.18
C ILE A 351 -10.85 6.32 -2.09
N LEU A 352 -10.89 4.99 -1.94
CA LEU A 352 -10.07 4.09 -2.73
C LEU A 352 -10.46 4.13 -4.20
N THR A 353 -11.75 4.17 -4.52
CA THR A 353 -12.18 4.24 -5.93
C THR A 353 -11.69 5.53 -6.59
N ASN A 354 -11.76 6.67 -5.91
CA ASN A 354 -11.20 7.91 -6.45
C ASN A 354 -9.70 7.78 -6.75
N ALA A 355 -8.92 7.23 -5.82
CA ALA A 355 -7.48 7.01 -6.02
C ALA A 355 -7.20 6.00 -7.15
N LEU A 356 -8.01 4.95 -7.27
CA LEU A 356 -7.88 3.92 -8.30
C LEU A 356 -8.20 4.42 -9.70
N MET A 357 -9.16 5.33 -9.84
CA MET A 357 -9.51 5.93 -11.12
C MET A 357 -8.45 6.93 -11.62
N GLU A 358 -7.54 7.37 -10.74
CA GLU A 358 -6.37 8.20 -11.11
C GLU A 358 -5.16 7.36 -11.53
N LEU A 359 -5.19 6.04 -11.36
CA LEU A 359 -4.12 5.15 -11.83
C LEU A 359 -4.10 5.12 -13.36
N GLY A 360 -2.90 5.28 -13.92
CA GLY A 360 -2.65 5.23 -15.36
C GLY A 360 -1.53 4.26 -15.72
N GLY A 361 -1.31 4.08 -17.03
CA GLY A 361 -0.25 3.21 -17.54
C GLY A 361 -0.58 1.73 -17.32
N GLU A 362 0.35 0.96 -16.77
CA GLU A 362 0.17 -0.48 -16.54
C GLU A 362 -0.83 -0.81 -15.42
N LEU A 363 -1.13 0.16 -14.55
CA LEU A 363 -2.10 -0.01 -13.45
C LEU A 363 -3.50 0.51 -13.81
N GLN A 364 -3.70 0.98 -15.04
CA GLN A 364 -5.02 1.39 -15.51
C GLN A 364 -5.97 0.18 -15.53
N GLY A 365 -7.22 0.42 -15.16
CA GLY A 365 -8.22 -0.63 -15.01
C GLY A 365 -9.62 -0.11 -14.77
N GLU A 366 -10.53 -1.04 -14.53
CA GLU A 366 -11.94 -0.79 -14.28
C GLU A 366 -12.34 -1.18 -12.86
N TYR A 367 -13.09 -0.29 -12.20
CA TYR A 367 -13.72 -0.56 -10.92
C TYR A 367 -15.13 -1.15 -11.11
N ILE A 368 -15.37 -2.31 -10.51
CA ILE A 368 -16.64 -3.05 -10.57
C ILE A 368 -17.26 -3.06 -9.16
N PRO A 369 -18.27 -2.21 -8.89
CA PRO A 369 -18.94 -2.21 -7.60
C PRO A 369 -19.79 -3.48 -7.43
N LEU A 370 -19.71 -4.11 -6.26
CA LEU A 370 -20.60 -5.21 -5.89
C LEU A 370 -21.92 -4.69 -5.29
N SER A 371 -21.90 -3.45 -4.78
CA SER A 371 -23.11 -2.79 -4.27
C SER A 371 -23.94 -2.15 -5.40
N PRO A 372 -25.28 -2.29 -5.39
CA PRO A 372 -26.16 -1.61 -6.34
C PRO A 372 -26.26 -0.09 -6.10
N THR A 373 -25.78 0.40 -4.96
CA THR A 373 -25.92 1.82 -4.55
C THR A 373 -24.84 2.73 -5.11
N PHE A 374 -23.89 2.21 -5.89
CA PHE A 374 -22.76 3.00 -6.37
C PHE A 374 -23.20 3.99 -7.47
N ALA A 375 -22.96 5.28 -7.25
CA ALA A 375 -23.52 6.35 -8.09
C ALA A 375 -22.98 6.35 -9.54
N SER A 376 -21.75 5.86 -9.76
CA SER A 376 -21.13 5.85 -11.10
C SER A 376 -21.67 4.74 -12.01
N GLN A 377 -22.27 3.68 -11.44
CA GLN A 377 -22.93 2.61 -12.18
C GLN A 377 -24.31 2.31 -11.57
N PRO A 378 -25.31 3.18 -11.83
CA PRO A 378 -26.66 2.97 -11.35
C PRO A 378 -27.25 1.71 -12.02
N GLY A 379 -27.25 0.61 -11.29
CA GLY A 379 -27.61 -0.72 -11.81
C GLY A 379 -26.80 -1.86 -11.20
N GLY A 380 -25.65 -1.55 -10.57
CA GLY A 380 -24.77 -2.56 -9.97
C GLY A 380 -24.16 -3.51 -11.00
N ILE A 381 -23.65 -4.64 -10.53
CA ILE A 381 -23.01 -5.65 -11.37
C ILE A 381 -24.04 -6.40 -12.23
N ASN A 382 -23.85 -6.39 -13.55
CA ASN A 382 -24.67 -7.19 -14.48
C ASN A 382 -24.42 -8.69 -14.26
N ASP A 383 -25.43 -9.54 -14.48
CA ASP A 383 -25.31 -11.00 -14.29
C ASP A 383 -24.18 -11.63 -15.12
N SER A 384 -23.96 -11.13 -16.35
CA SER A 384 -22.85 -11.57 -17.20
C SER A 384 -21.49 -11.22 -16.59
N MET A 385 -21.37 -10.05 -15.98
CA MET A 385 -20.13 -9.60 -15.34
C MET A 385 -19.87 -10.39 -14.05
N LYS A 386 -20.94 -10.65 -13.29
CA LYS A 386 -20.90 -11.50 -12.10
C LYS A 386 -20.44 -12.92 -12.44
N ALA A 387 -20.97 -13.52 -13.51
CA ALA A 387 -20.53 -14.83 -13.99
C ALA A 387 -19.04 -14.82 -14.41
N SER A 388 -18.57 -13.74 -15.05
CA SER A 388 -17.16 -13.56 -15.39
C SER A 388 -16.28 -13.52 -14.14
N LEU A 389 -16.60 -12.69 -13.13
CA LEU A 389 -15.85 -12.62 -11.87
C LEU A 389 -15.87 -13.94 -11.10
N GLN A 390 -16.99 -14.66 -11.10
CA GLN A 390 -17.10 -16.00 -10.50
C GLN A 390 -16.20 -17.00 -11.22
N SER A 391 -16.19 -17.01 -12.55
CA SER A 391 -15.32 -17.90 -13.34
C SER A 391 -13.83 -17.65 -13.10
N LYS A 392 -13.46 -16.39 -12.81
CA LYS A 392 -12.08 -15.99 -12.50
C LYS A 392 -11.73 -16.14 -11.02
N HIS A 393 -12.65 -16.61 -10.17
CA HIS A 393 -12.48 -16.66 -8.71
C HIS A 393 -12.14 -15.31 -8.05
N LEU A 394 -12.56 -14.21 -8.68
CA LEU A 394 -12.37 -12.84 -8.16
C LEU A 394 -13.55 -12.38 -7.30
N LEU A 395 -14.67 -13.10 -7.31
CA LEU A 395 -15.78 -12.83 -6.43
C LEU A 395 -15.54 -13.51 -5.08
N PHE A 396 -15.42 -12.71 -4.01
CA PHE A 396 -15.29 -13.21 -2.65
C PHE A 396 -16.67 -13.34 -1.97
N ASP A 397 -16.77 -14.27 -1.02
CA ASP A 397 -18.01 -14.57 -0.31
C ASP A 397 -18.21 -13.56 0.82
N ALA A 398 -19.28 -12.78 0.77
CA ALA A 398 -19.60 -11.77 1.77
C ALA A 398 -21.11 -11.71 2.00
N ALA A 399 -21.53 -11.62 3.27
CA ALA A 399 -22.93 -11.49 3.64
C ALA A 399 -23.54 -10.15 3.18
N ASP A 400 -22.73 -9.08 3.17
CA ASP A 400 -23.13 -7.73 2.80
C ASP A 400 -22.27 -7.20 1.65
N PHE A 401 -22.88 -6.68 0.59
CA PHE A 401 -22.16 -6.11 -0.56
C PHE A 401 -21.95 -4.59 -0.47
N SER A 402 -22.50 -3.94 0.55
CA SER A 402 -22.41 -2.48 0.72
C SER A 402 -20.97 -2.02 0.94
N GLY A 403 -20.51 -1.07 0.12
CA GLY A 403 -19.15 -0.54 0.21
C GLY A 403 -18.09 -1.50 -0.33
N ARG A 404 -18.45 -2.53 -1.10
CA ARG A 404 -17.52 -3.54 -1.59
C ARG A 404 -17.41 -3.50 -3.10
N GLY A 405 -16.21 -3.74 -3.60
CA GLY A 405 -15.95 -3.78 -5.03
C GLY A 405 -14.67 -4.51 -5.38
N VAL A 406 -14.51 -4.73 -6.69
CA VAL A 406 -13.32 -5.33 -7.27
C VAL A 406 -12.79 -4.37 -8.33
N TYR A 407 -11.53 -4.03 -8.26
CA TYR A 407 -10.82 -3.33 -9.32
C TYR A 407 -9.97 -4.33 -10.08
N VAL A 408 -10.02 -4.31 -11.41
CA VAL A 408 -9.20 -5.19 -12.26
C VAL A 408 -8.45 -4.32 -13.25
N THR A 409 -7.15 -4.50 -13.31
CA THR A 409 -6.29 -3.85 -14.33
C THR A 409 -6.63 -4.34 -15.73
N ASP A 410 -6.43 -3.51 -16.75
CA ASP A 410 -6.67 -3.85 -18.16
C ASP A 410 -5.80 -5.04 -18.62
N ALA A 411 -4.61 -5.20 -18.01
CA ALA A 411 -3.71 -6.31 -18.26
C ALA A 411 -4.12 -7.62 -17.55
N GLU A 412 -5.13 -7.58 -16.68
CA GLU A 412 -5.62 -8.70 -15.85
C GLU A 412 -4.50 -9.41 -15.05
N ASP A 413 -3.46 -8.67 -14.70
CA ASP A 413 -2.32 -9.17 -13.94
C ASP A 413 -2.39 -8.81 -12.45
N VAL A 414 -3.10 -7.72 -12.12
CA VAL A 414 -3.41 -7.26 -10.78
C VAL A 414 -4.92 -7.04 -10.64
N ALA A 415 -5.48 -7.55 -9.54
CA ALA A 415 -6.82 -7.25 -9.10
C ALA A 415 -6.79 -6.76 -7.64
N LEU A 416 -7.74 -5.91 -7.26
CA LEU A 416 -7.82 -5.33 -5.93
C LEU A 416 -9.21 -5.59 -5.37
N TRP A 417 -9.28 -6.22 -4.21
CA TRP A 417 -10.52 -6.34 -3.46
C TRP A 417 -10.65 -5.18 -2.48
N LEU A 418 -11.76 -4.47 -2.55
CA LEU A 418 -12.11 -3.41 -1.62
C LEU A 418 -13.10 -3.94 -0.59
N ASN A 419 -12.80 -3.72 0.69
CA ASN A 419 -13.61 -4.12 1.83
C ASN A 419 -14.00 -5.62 1.81
N ALA A 420 -13.06 -6.49 1.47
CA ALA A 420 -13.21 -7.94 1.61
C ALA A 420 -13.00 -8.36 3.07
N SER A 421 -11.81 -8.91 3.41
CA SER A 421 -11.43 -9.13 4.82
C SER A 421 -10.68 -7.94 5.42
N LYS A 422 -10.11 -7.10 4.56
CA LYS A 422 -9.41 -5.84 4.87
C LYS A 422 -9.95 -4.76 3.94
N HIS A 423 -9.61 -3.49 4.23
CA HIS A 423 -10.05 -2.36 3.42
C HIS A 423 -9.56 -2.48 1.97
N LEU A 424 -8.33 -2.94 1.78
CA LEU A 424 -7.74 -3.19 0.47
C LEU A 424 -6.95 -4.49 0.51
N GLN A 425 -7.19 -5.38 -0.45
CA GLN A 425 -6.39 -6.59 -0.65
C GLN A 425 -5.91 -6.67 -2.09
N ILE A 426 -4.61 -6.81 -2.28
CA ILE A 426 -3.97 -6.87 -3.59
C ILE A 426 -3.78 -8.32 -4.02
N LEU A 427 -4.37 -8.69 -5.15
CA LEU A 427 -4.25 -9.99 -5.79
C LEU A 427 -3.37 -9.86 -7.04
N VAL A 428 -2.43 -10.78 -7.19
CA VAL A 428 -1.57 -10.85 -8.38
C VAL A 428 -1.82 -12.17 -9.09
N ASN A 429 -2.02 -12.11 -10.41
CA ASN A 429 -2.23 -13.28 -11.23
C ASN A 429 -1.01 -14.22 -11.16
N LYS A 430 -1.23 -15.54 -11.11
CA LYS A 430 -0.15 -16.55 -11.12
C LYS A 430 0.81 -16.41 -12.31
N SER A 431 0.33 -15.93 -13.46
CA SER A 431 1.16 -15.67 -14.65
C SER A 431 2.26 -14.64 -14.36
N ALA A 432 2.00 -13.68 -13.47
CA ALA A 432 2.91 -12.60 -13.09
C ALA A 432 3.68 -12.88 -11.79
N LYS A 433 3.73 -14.14 -11.31
CA LYS A 433 4.34 -14.51 -10.02
C LYS A 433 5.77 -13.98 -9.82
N LYS A 434 6.59 -13.94 -10.89
CA LYS A 434 7.98 -13.45 -10.83
C LYS A 434 8.10 -11.97 -10.50
N GLN A 435 7.06 -11.18 -10.83
CA GLN A 435 7.00 -9.73 -10.62
C GLN A 435 6.05 -9.36 -9.47
N MET A 436 5.58 -10.34 -8.70
CA MET A 436 4.56 -10.12 -7.67
C MET A 436 4.91 -9.01 -6.70
N ILE A 437 6.10 -9.08 -6.08
CA ILE A 437 6.55 -8.07 -5.09
C ILE A 437 6.61 -6.69 -5.75
N HIS A 438 7.22 -6.60 -6.93
CA HIS A 438 7.33 -5.35 -7.67
C HIS A 438 5.96 -4.74 -7.98
N LYS A 439 4.99 -5.54 -8.40
CA LYS A 439 3.63 -5.06 -8.69
C LYS A 439 2.91 -4.57 -7.44
N ILE A 440 3.04 -5.28 -6.32
CA ILE A 440 2.49 -4.83 -5.04
C ILE A 440 3.10 -3.49 -4.64
N ASP A 441 4.42 -3.36 -4.67
CA ASP A 441 5.13 -2.13 -4.30
C ASP A 441 4.73 -0.96 -5.22
N THR A 442 4.54 -1.24 -6.51
CA THR A 442 4.12 -0.25 -7.51
C THR A 442 2.70 0.24 -7.23
N VAL A 443 1.76 -0.69 -6.96
CA VAL A 443 0.37 -0.37 -6.59
C VAL A 443 0.32 0.44 -5.29
N VAL A 444 1.04 0.00 -4.25
CA VAL A 444 1.09 0.70 -2.96
C VAL A 444 1.64 2.10 -3.13
N SER A 445 2.76 2.24 -3.84
CA SER A 445 3.39 3.55 -4.09
C SER A 445 2.48 4.49 -4.89
N ALA A 446 1.76 3.97 -5.90
CA ALA A 446 0.85 4.75 -6.71
C ALA A 446 -0.39 5.22 -5.92
N LEU A 447 -0.92 4.37 -5.03
CA LEU A 447 -2.05 4.73 -4.17
C LEU A 447 -1.68 5.66 -3.02
N GLN A 448 -0.45 5.58 -2.51
CA GLN A 448 0.00 6.40 -1.37
C GLN A 448 -0.15 7.91 -1.64
N GLY A 449 0.16 8.36 -2.86
CA GLY A 449 0.10 9.78 -3.23
C GLY A 449 -1.30 10.39 -3.11
N PRO A 450 -2.29 9.91 -3.88
CA PRO A 450 -3.67 10.39 -3.80
C PRO A 450 -4.28 10.24 -2.40
N LEU A 451 -4.03 9.12 -1.71
CA LEU A 451 -4.56 8.91 -0.36
C LEU A 451 -3.99 9.89 0.66
N CYS A 452 -2.69 10.19 0.60
CA CYS A 452 -2.07 11.21 1.45
C CYS A 452 -2.63 12.62 1.17
N GLN A 453 -3.01 12.95 -0.07
CA GLN A 453 -3.66 14.23 -0.38
C GLN A 453 -5.03 14.36 0.30
N ASP A 454 -5.76 13.25 0.42
CA ASP A 454 -7.04 13.17 1.13
C ASP A 454 -6.88 13.03 2.65
N GLY A 455 -5.65 12.93 3.16
CA GLY A 455 -5.33 12.82 4.58
C GLY A 455 -5.37 11.39 5.14
N TYR A 456 -5.32 10.38 4.27
CA TYR A 456 -5.32 8.97 4.65
C TYR A 456 -3.94 8.33 4.45
N VAL A 457 -3.65 7.32 5.28
CA VAL A 457 -2.39 6.58 5.24
C VAL A 457 -2.71 5.09 5.18
N LEU A 458 -2.13 4.39 4.19
CA LEU A 458 -2.17 2.93 4.10
C LEU A 458 -1.20 2.31 5.11
N SER A 459 -1.66 1.29 5.81
CA SER A 459 -0.85 0.42 6.66
C SER A 459 -0.99 -1.01 6.18
N ALA A 460 0.14 -1.70 6.00
CA ALA A 460 0.16 -3.16 5.99
C ALA A 460 -0.21 -3.71 7.38
#